data_AF-A0A960CYQ3-F1
#
_entry.id   AF-A0A960CYQ3-F1
#
_cell.length_a   1.000
_cell.length_b   1.000
_cell.length_c   1.000
_cell.angle_alpha   90.00
_cell.angle_beta   90.00
_cell.angle_gamma   90.00
#
_symmetry.space_group_name_H-M   'P 1'
#
loop_
_entity.id
_entity.type
_entity.pdbx_description
1 polymer ?
#
loop_
_entity_poly.entity_id
_entity_poly.type
_entity_poly.pdbx_seq_one_letter_code
_entity_poly.pdbx_strand_id
1 'polypeptide(L)'
;AVPHRLAASGLLHADGSAPDVGDLAAETATVEESRLPDQVRVRMSKLKALRDNGTDPYPVGSPPTHTVAQALVADDTVTLSVAGRILRTRDYGGVLFAQLRDWSGEVQLLLDKAKLDGVAADFAAVDLGDLVEVTGQMGYSKNGTRSLLVQNWRLLGKCLRPLPDKRKGLQDPEARVRARYVDLAINPETRELIAARSNVLRSIRETLFAKGFLEVETPILQQIHGGANARPFKTHINAYDLDLYLRIAPELYLKRLCVGGVERVFELGRAFRNEGVDFSHNPEFTLLEAYQAHADYLVWIDGCREIIQNAAIAANGAAVVLRPGDDGTLKPVDISGRWTVKSVHDAVSEALGEH
;
A
#
# COMPACT_ATOMS: atom_id res chain seq x y z
N ALA A 1 -9.13 40.70 3.33
CA ALA A 1 -10.43 41.25 2.89
C ALA A 1 -11.37 40.07 2.60
N VAL A 2 -12.42 39.88 3.40
CA VAL A 2 -13.35 38.76 3.24
C VAL A 2 -14.35 39.09 2.13
N PRO A 3 -14.60 38.19 1.15
CA PRO A 3 -15.59 38.44 0.11
C PRO A 3 -16.97 38.76 0.72
N HIS A 4 -17.65 39.80 0.23
CA HIS A 4 -18.92 40.29 0.80
C HIS A 4 -20.01 39.19 0.88
N ARG A 5 -20.00 38.21 -0.03
CA ARG A 5 -20.91 37.06 0.02
C ARG A 5 -20.67 36.13 1.23
N LEU A 6 -19.42 36.02 1.68
CA LEU A 6 -19.03 35.17 2.81
C LEU A 6 -19.27 35.88 4.15
N ALA A 7 -19.19 37.22 4.18
CA ALA A 7 -19.59 38.00 5.34
C ALA A 7 -21.12 38.02 5.52
N ALA A 8 -21.89 38.00 4.41
CA ALA A 8 -23.35 38.02 4.43
C ALA A 8 -24.00 36.68 4.79
N SER A 9 -23.25 35.57 4.83
CA SER A 9 -23.82 34.25 5.14
C SER A 9 -24.06 34.02 6.64
N GLY A 10 -23.55 34.90 7.52
CA GLY A 10 -23.66 34.75 8.97
C GLY A 10 -22.81 33.60 9.56
N LEU A 11 -22.07 32.88 8.72
CA LEU A 11 -21.25 31.72 9.09
C LEU A 11 -19.87 32.12 9.65
N LEU A 12 -19.56 33.40 9.72
CA LEU A 12 -18.34 33.94 10.32
C LEU A 12 -18.73 34.82 11.50
N HIS A 13 -18.37 34.38 12.70
CA HIS A 13 -18.55 35.20 13.89
C HIS A 13 -17.62 36.42 13.84
N ALA A 14 -18.12 37.57 14.28
CA ALA A 14 -17.39 38.84 14.22
C ALA A 14 -16.12 38.85 15.09
N ASP A 15 -15.98 37.88 16.00
CA ASP A 15 -14.83 37.69 16.89
C ASP A 15 -13.75 36.75 16.33
N GLY A 16 -13.96 36.18 15.14
CA GLY A 16 -13.02 35.28 14.48
C GLY A 16 -13.08 33.82 14.95
N SER A 17 -14.09 33.44 15.74
CA SER A 17 -14.33 32.03 16.10
C SER A 17 -14.85 31.20 14.91
N ALA A 18 -14.61 29.89 14.97
CA ALA A 18 -15.01 28.95 13.93
C ALA A 18 -16.55 28.82 13.84
N PRO A 19 -17.13 28.55 12.65
CA PRO A 19 -18.57 28.39 12.50
C PRO A 19 -19.10 27.19 13.29
N ASP A 20 -20.29 27.32 13.87
CA ASP A 20 -21.00 26.21 14.50
C ASP A 20 -21.35 25.12 13.46
N VAL A 21 -20.64 23.99 13.55
CA VAL A 21 -20.81 22.80 12.69
C VAL A 21 -21.98 21.89 13.11
N GLY A 22 -22.77 22.30 14.11
CA GLY A 22 -23.84 21.50 14.71
C GLY A 22 -24.90 21.04 13.71
N ASP A 23 -25.30 21.91 12.78
CA ASP A 23 -26.37 21.63 11.82
C ASP A 23 -25.92 20.77 10.63
N LEU A 24 -24.61 20.68 10.35
CA LEU A 24 -24.05 19.80 9.30
C LEU A 24 -24.15 18.31 9.67
N ALA A 25 -24.21 17.99 10.97
CA ALA A 25 -24.30 16.62 11.46
C ALA A 25 -25.74 16.05 11.42
N ALA A 26 -26.76 16.92 11.44
CA ALA A 26 -28.16 16.50 11.51
C ALA A 26 -28.74 16.14 10.12
N GLU A 27 -28.33 16.83 9.05
CA GLU A 27 -28.81 16.54 7.69
C GLU A 27 -28.18 15.30 7.05
N THR A 28 -27.00 14.86 7.51
CA THR A 28 -26.34 13.64 6.97
C THR A 28 -26.99 12.34 7.47
N ALA A 29 -27.72 12.36 8.59
CA ALA A 29 -28.21 11.15 9.24
C ALA A 29 -29.49 10.55 8.61
N THR A 30 -30.27 11.32 7.85
CA THR A 30 -31.64 10.93 7.43
C THR A 30 -31.78 10.52 5.97
N VAL A 31 -30.73 10.62 5.14
CA VAL A 31 -30.83 10.43 3.68
C VAL A 31 -30.20 9.12 3.14
N GLU A 32 -29.46 8.34 3.93
CA GLU A 32 -28.62 7.24 3.38
C GLU A 32 -29.12 5.78 3.51
N GLU A 33 -30.18 5.47 4.26
CA GLU A 33 -30.56 4.05 4.45
C GLU A 33 -31.13 3.36 3.19
N SER A 34 -31.66 4.11 2.21
CA SER A 34 -32.40 3.53 1.07
C SER A 34 -31.55 3.12 -0.15
N ARG A 35 -30.23 3.33 -0.13
CA ARG A 35 -29.33 3.00 -1.27
C ARG A 35 -28.24 1.97 -0.98
N LEU A 36 -28.20 1.40 0.22
CA LEU A 36 -27.17 0.43 0.58
C LEU A 36 -27.47 -0.96 -0.05
N PRO A 37 -26.47 -1.61 -0.69
CA PRO A 37 -26.62 -2.98 -1.18
C PRO A 37 -27.09 -3.93 -0.07
N ASP A 38 -27.91 -4.93 -0.42
CA ASP A 38 -28.53 -5.87 0.52
C ASP A 38 -27.53 -6.48 1.51
N GLN A 39 -26.35 -6.86 1.02
CA GLN A 39 -25.32 -7.48 1.84
C GLN A 39 -24.73 -6.51 2.88
N VAL A 40 -24.68 -5.21 2.57
CA VAL A 40 -24.28 -4.17 3.53
C VAL A 40 -25.36 -3.99 4.59
N ARG A 41 -26.64 -3.97 4.19
CA ARG A 41 -27.77 -3.87 5.13
C ARG A 41 -27.78 -5.04 6.11
N VAL A 42 -27.59 -6.27 5.63
CA VAL A 42 -27.48 -7.46 6.50
C VAL A 42 -26.31 -7.35 7.49
N ARG A 43 -25.14 -6.87 7.03
CA ARG A 43 -23.96 -6.67 7.90
C ARG A 43 -24.18 -5.57 8.93
N MET A 44 -24.89 -4.50 8.58
CA MET A 44 -25.29 -3.45 9.51
C MET A 44 -26.28 -3.97 10.57
N SER A 45 -27.25 -4.79 10.18
CA SER A 45 -28.15 -5.44 11.14
C SER A 45 -27.40 -6.37 12.10
N LYS A 46 -26.43 -7.15 11.60
CA LYS A 46 -25.54 -7.96 12.45
C LYS A 46 -24.69 -7.10 13.39
N LEU A 47 -24.14 -5.99 12.90
CA LEU A 47 -23.40 -5.02 13.72
C LEU A 47 -24.26 -4.50 14.86
N LYS A 48 -25.51 -4.13 14.58
CA LYS A 48 -26.47 -3.69 15.59
C LYS A 48 -26.73 -4.78 16.62
N ALA A 49 -27.04 -6.01 16.19
CA ALA A 49 -27.27 -7.13 17.09
C ALA A 49 -26.05 -7.45 17.98
N LEU A 50 -24.83 -7.35 17.45
CA LEU A 50 -23.61 -7.52 18.24
C LEU A 50 -23.54 -6.50 19.38
N ARG A 51 -23.80 -5.21 19.08
CA ARG A 51 -23.82 -4.13 20.07
C ARG A 51 -24.93 -4.30 21.11
N ASP A 52 -26.14 -4.64 20.65
CA ASP A 52 -27.30 -4.86 21.52
C ASP A 52 -27.06 -6.03 22.49
N ASN A 53 -26.27 -7.02 22.08
CA ASN A 53 -25.83 -8.14 22.92
C ASN A 53 -24.56 -7.84 23.75
N GLY A 54 -24.11 -6.59 23.82
CA GLY A 54 -22.95 -6.17 24.61
C GLY A 54 -21.59 -6.56 24.03
N THR A 55 -21.52 -7.04 22.79
CA THR A 55 -20.25 -7.33 22.11
C THR A 55 -19.76 -6.07 21.41
N ASP A 56 -18.57 -5.59 21.77
CA ASP A 56 -17.91 -4.50 21.06
C ASP A 56 -17.39 -5.01 19.69
N PRO A 57 -17.89 -4.50 18.55
CA PRO A 57 -17.45 -4.93 17.24
C PRO A 57 -16.12 -4.29 16.78
N TYR A 58 -15.60 -3.34 17.54
CA TYR A 58 -14.36 -2.60 17.26
C TYR A 58 -13.56 -2.36 18.56
N PRO A 59 -13.21 -3.42 19.31
CA PRO A 59 -12.52 -3.28 20.58
C PRO A 59 -11.11 -2.72 20.39
N VAL A 60 -10.57 -2.15 21.47
CA VAL A 60 -9.14 -1.83 21.54
C VAL A 60 -8.33 -3.12 21.37
N GLY A 61 -7.54 -3.17 20.31
CA GLY A 61 -6.72 -4.32 19.99
C GLY A 61 -5.55 -4.51 20.95
N SER A 62 -5.18 -5.76 21.19
CA SER A 62 -3.90 -6.14 21.77
C SER A 62 -3.09 -6.90 20.72
N PRO A 63 -1.75 -6.79 20.69
CA PRO A 63 -0.95 -7.60 19.78
C PRO A 63 -1.19 -9.09 20.01
N PRO A 64 -1.41 -9.90 18.95
CA PRO A 64 -1.45 -11.35 19.10
C PRO A 64 -0.09 -11.87 19.56
N THR A 65 -0.05 -13.03 20.21
CA THR A 65 1.23 -13.59 20.67
C THR A 65 2.12 -14.05 19.52
N HIS A 66 1.52 -14.40 18.37
CA HIS A 66 2.23 -14.87 17.19
C HIS A 66 1.64 -14.25 15.91
N THR A 67 2.48 -14.11 14.89
CA THR A 67 2.01 -14.02 13.51
C THR A 67 1.52 -15.40 13.03
N VAL A 68 0.76 -15.44 11.94
CA VAL A 68 0.32 -16.70 11.35
C VAL A 68 1.50 -17.58 10.94
N ALA A 69 2.54 -17.01 10.33
CA ALA A 69 3.73 -17.76 9.94
C ALA A 69 4.45 -18.36 11.15
N GLN A 70 4.54 -17.61 12.26
CA GLN A 70 5.10 -18.12 13.51
C GLN A 70 4.24 -19.22 14.12
N ALA A 71 2.91 -19.08 14.11
CA ALA A 71 2.00 -20.10 14.60
C ALA A 71 2.10 -21.40 13.80
N LEU A 72 2.26 -21.34 12.47
CA LEU A 72 2.37 -22.55 11.63
C LEU A 72 3.56 -23.45 12.00
N VAL A 73 4.64 -22.88 12.53
CA VAL A 73 5.86 -23.60 12.95
C VAL A 73 5.95 -23.79 14.47
N ALA A 74 4.96 -23.33 15.24
CA ALA A 74 4.93 -23.47 16.69
C ALA A 74 4.61 -24.92 17.10
N ASP A 75 5.05 -25.29 18.29
CA ASP A 75 4.76 -26.60 18.91
C ASP A 75 3.27 -26.72 19.26
N ASP A 76 2.72 -27.93 19.12
CA ASP A 76 1.28 -28.24 19.31
C ASP A 76 0.82 -28.07 20.77
N THR A 77 1.76 -28.03 21.72
CA THR A 77 1.47 -27.85 23.16
C THR A 77 1.31 -26.38 23.57
N VAL A 78 1.77 -25.45 22.72
CA VAL A 78 1.74 -24.02 23.03
C VAL A 78 0.37 -23.43 22.72
N THR A 79 -0.24 -22.81 23.73
CA THR A 79 -1.42 -21.98 23.51
C THR A 79 -0.98 -20.63 22.98
N LEU A 80 -1.52 -20.24 21.84
CA LEU A 80 -1.15 -19.01 21.14
C LEU A 80 -2.39 -18.25 20.66
N SER A 81 -2.22 -16.95 20.41
CA SER A 81 -3.21 -16.13 19.73
C SER A 81 -2.67 -15.61 18.41
N VAL A 82 -3.54 -15.59 17.40
CA VAL A 82 -3.28 -14.96 16.10
C VAL A 82 -4.46 -14.04 15.76
N ALA A 83 -4.18 -12.95 15.06
CA ALA A 83 -5.19 -12.02 14.60
C ALA A 83 -5.11 -11.87 13.08
N GLY A 84 -6.26 -11.83 12.41
CA GLY A 84 -6.29 -11.72 10.97
C GLY A 84 -7.69 -11.62 10.38
N ARG A 85 -7.74 -11.57 9.05
CA ARG A 85 -8.97 -11.43 8.28
C ARG A 85 -9.52 -12.79 7.88
N ILE A 86 -10.83 -12.98 8.05
CA ILE A 86 -11.52 -14.17 7.57
C ILE A 86 -11.77 -14.08 6.06
N LEU A 87 -11.22 -15.02 5.30
CA LEU A 87 -11.30 -15.02 3.83
C LEU A 87 -12.19 -16.13 3.27
N ARG A 88 -12.47 -17.15 4.09
CA ARG A 88 -13.34 -18.26 3.74
C ARG A 88 -13.92 -18.86 5.00
N THR A 89 -15.14 -19.36 4.91
CA THR A 89 -15.79 -20.17 5.94
C THR A 89 -16.48 -21.38 5.29
N ARG A 90 -16.55 -22.50 6.00
CA ARG A 90 -17.29 -23.71 5.65
C ARG A 90 -17.88 -24.29 6.94
N ASP A 91 -19.20 -24.38 7.01
CA ASP A 91 -19.91 -24.94 8.17
C ASP A 91 -20.41 -26.35 7.84
N TYR A 92 -20.09 -27.32 8.70
CA TYR A 92 -20.54 -28.71 8.61
C TYR A 92 -21.47 -29.10 9.77
N GLY A 93 -22.15 -28.12 10.37
CA GLY A 93 -23.07 -28.32 11.49
C GLY A 93 -22.34 -28.31 12.83
N GLY A 94 -21.56 -29.35 13.12
CA GLY A 94 -20.83 -29.48 14.40
C GLY A 94 -19.42 -28.86 14.40
N VAL A 95 -18.80 -28.73 13.23
CA VAL A 95 -17.47 -28.14 13.07
C VAL A 95 -17.53 -27.09 11.97
N LEU A 96 -16.96 -25.91 12.26
CA LEU A 96 -16.79 -24.82 11.30
C LEU A 96 -15.30 -24.67 10.99
N PHE A 97 -14.99 -24.57 9.70
CA PHE A 97 -13.64 -24.24 9.24
C PHE A 97 -13.63 -22.82 8.70
N ALA A 98 -12.65 -22.03 9.13
CA ALA A 98 -12.42 -20.70 8.59
C ALA A 98 -10.97 -20.57 8.10
N GLN A 99 -10.74 -19.70 7.12
CA GLN A 99 -9.39 -19.35 6.68
C GLN A 99 -9.08 -17.96 7.17
N LEU A 100 -8.11 -17.86 8.09
CA LEU A 100 -7.63 -16.61 8.64
C LEU A 100 -6.31 -16.23 7.95
N ARG A 101 -6.20 -14.96 7.57
CA ARG A 101 -4.99 -14.41 6.96
C ARG A 101 -4.52 -13.16 7.69
N ASP A 102 -3.25 -13.13 8.07
CA ASP A 102 -2.56 -11.92 8.52
C ASP A 102 -1.55 -11.46 7.43
N TRP A 103 -0.60 -10.58 7.75
CA TRP A 103 0.42 -10.16 6.80
C TRP A 103 1.42 -11.26 6.43
N SER A 104 1.71 -12.16 7.37
CA SER A 104 2.73 -13.20 7.27
C SER A 104 2.28 -14.46 6.56
N GLY A 105 0.97 -14.76 6.55
CA GLY A 105 0.47 -15.97 5.90
C GLY A 105 -1.00 -16.28 6.15
N GLU A 106 -1.36 -17.54 5.88
CA GLU A 106 -2.71 -18.09 6.02
C GLU A 106 -2.71 -19.32 6.91
N VAL A 107 -3.73 -19.43 7.77
CA VAL A 107 -3.96 -20.60 8.62
C VAL A 107 -5.42 -21.03 8.57
N GLN A 108 -5.63 -22.34 8.59
CA GLN A 108 -6.96 -22.91 8.78
C GLN A 108 -7.32 -22.83 10.27
N LEU A 109 -8.49 -22.29 10.57
CA LEU A 109 -9.12 -22.35 11.86
C LEU A 109 -10.07 -23.54 11.90
N LEU A 110 -10.00 -24.33 12.97
CA LEU A 110 -10.94 -25.40 13.26
C LEU A 110 -11.73 -25.03 14.51
N LEU A 111 -13.02 -24.76 14.33
CA LEU A 111 -13.93 -24.37 15.39
C LEU A 111 -14.89 -25.53 15.65
N ASP A 112 -14.71 -26.19 16.79
CA ASP A 112 -15.61 -27.24 17.27
C ASP A 112 -16.72 -26.59 18.11
N LYS A 113 -17.97 -26.61 17.61
CA LYS A 113 -19.07 -25.89 18.26
C LYS A 113 -19.33 -26.43 19.67
N ALA A 114 -19.16 -27.74 19.89
CA ALA A 114 -19.36 -28.34 21.21
C ALA A 114 -18.33 -27.87 22.24
N LYS A 115 -17.13 -27.48 21.80
CA LYS A 115 -16.07 -26.96 22.68
C LYS A 115 -16.14 -25.45 22.90
N LEU A 116 -16.76 -24.73 21.97
CA LEU A 116 -16.90 -23.27 22.02
C LEU A 116 -18.22 -22.82 22.67
N ASP A 117 -19.19 -23.73 22.81
CA ASP A 117 -20.48 -23.44 23.42
C ASP A 117 -20.31 -22.92 24.85
N GLY A 118 -20.89 -21.75 25.14
CA GLY A 118 -20.74 -21.04 26.42
C GLY A 118 -19.35 -20.42 26.70
N VAL A 119 -18.34 -20.67 25.86
CA VAL A 119 -16.96 -20.17 26.03
C VAL A 119 -16.70 -18.92 25.18
N ALA A 120 -17.28 -18.87 23.99
CA ALA A 120 -17.15 -17.74 23.07
C ALA A 120 -18.50 -17.40 22.42
N ALA A 121 -18.61 -16.20 21.86
CA ALA A 121 -19.78 -15.82 21.06
C ALA A 121 -19.96 -16.77 19.85
N ASP A 122 -21.18 -16.85 19.32
CA ASP A 122 -21.44 -17.65 18.13
C ASP A 122 -20.68 -17.09 16.92
N PHE A 123 -19.80 -17.91 16.36
CA PHE A 123 -19.01 -17.57 15.18
C PHE A 123 -19.89 -17.32 13.94
N ALA A 124 -21.16 -17.70 13.95
CA ALA A 124 -22.13 -17.36 12.89
C ALA A 124 -22.32 -15.84 12.70
N ALA A 125 -21.97 -15.02 13.71
CA ALA A 125 -21.96 -13.56 13.59
C ALA A 125 -20.82 -13.03 12.69
N VAL A 126 -19.77 -13.82 12.46
CA VAL A 126 -18.60 -13.48 11.65
C VAL A 126 -18.91 -13.65 10.16
N ASP A 127 -18.61 -12.62 9.38
CA ASP A 127 -18.70 -12.64 7.92
C ASP A 127 -17.32 -12.61 7.26
N LEU A 128 -17.27 -12.97 5.98
CA LEU A 128 -16.05 -12.81 5.17
C LEU A 128 -15.60 -11.34 5.17
N GLY A 129 -14.31 -11.13 5.43
CA GLY A 129 -13.69 -9.83 5.55
C GLY A 129 -13.59 -9.32 6.97
N ASP A 130 -14.29 -9.91 7.95
CA ASP A 130 -14.15 -9.51 9.35
C ASP A 130 -12.72 -9.77 9.86
N LEU A 131 -12.26 -8.91 10.75
CA LEU A 131 -11.02 -9.10 11.51
C LEU A 131 -11.36 -9.76 12.83
N VAL A 132 -10.66 -10.84 13.15
CA VAL A 132 -10.84 -11.58 14.40
C VAL A 132 -9.49 -11.87 15.05
N GLU A 133 -9.50 -12.00 16.37
CA GLU A 133 -8.45 -12.66 17.12
C GLU A 133 -8.95 -14.02 17.56
N VAL A 134 -8.10 -15.03 17.43
CA VAL A 134 -8.40 -16.40 17.82
C VAL A 134 -7.27 -16.91 18.71
N THR A 135 -7.64 -17.60 19.78
CA THR A 135 -6.71 -18.26 20.71
C THR A 135 -6.95 -19.75 20.68
N GLY A 136 -5.87 -20.53 20.69
CA GLY A 136 -5.94 -21.97 20.66
C GLY A 136 -4.57 -22.63 20.57
N GLN A 137 -4.57 -23.88 20.13
CA GLN A 137 -3.36 -24.69 19.95
C GLN A 137 -3.27 -25.17 18.51
N MET A 138 -2.04 -25.30 18.01
CA MET A 138 -1.83 -25.87 16.69
C MET A 138 -2.08 -27.37 16.70
N GLY A 139 -2.58 -27.88 15.59
CA GLY A 139 -2.79 -29.31 15.38
C GLY A 139 -3.16 -29.59 13.93
N TYR A 140 -3.85 -30.70 13.70
CA TYR A 140 -4.23 -31.14 12.36
C TYR A 140 -5.72 -31.47 12.29
N SER A 141 -6.37 -31.06 11.21
CA SER A 141 -7.70 -31.57 10.87
C SER A 141 -7.61 -33.02 10.36
N LYS A 142 -8.76 -33.70 10.27
CA LYS A 142 -8.83 -35.12 9.86
C LYS A 142 -8.16 -35.44 8.51
N ASN A 143 -8.09 -34.46 7.61
CA ASN A 143 -7.44 -34.57 6.30
C ASN A 143 -5.94 -34.21 6.33
N GLY A 144 -5.33 -34.04 7.51
CA GLY A 144 -3.92 -33.71 7.67
C GLY A 144 -3.58 -32.24 7.45
N THR A 145 -4.55 -31.33 7.31
CA THR A 145 -4.25 -29.88 7.19
C THR A 145 -3.88 -29.27 8.54
N ARG A 146 -2.69 -28.66 8.62
CA ARG A 146 -2.22 -27.89 9.79
C ARG A 146 -3.22 -26.78 10.10
N SER A 147 -3.75 -26.77 11.31
CA SER A 147 -4.86 -25.91 11.73
C SER A 147 -4.67 -25.39 13.14
N LEU A 148 -5.20 -24.21 13.42
CA LEU A 148 -5.39 -23.72 14.79
C LEU A 148 -6.71 -24.27 15.32
N LEU A 149 -6.64 -25.11 16.36
CA LEU A 149 -7.79 -25.62 17.09
C LEU A 149 -8.27 -24.53 18.04
N VAL A 150 -9.36 -23.86 17.66
CA VAL A 150 -9.82 -22.64 18.35
C VAL A 150 -10.44 -23.01 19.70
N GLN A 151 -9.96 -22.35 20.75
CA GLN A 151 -10.48 -22.45 22.11
C GLN A 151 -11.27 -21.20 22.51
N ASN A 152 -10.87 -20.03 21.99
CA ASN A 152 -11.59 -18.78 22.19
C ASN A 152 -11.38 -17.87 20.97
N TRP A 153 -12.29 -16.92 20.76
CA TRP A 153 -12.14 -15.90 19.73
C TRP A 153 -12.86 -14.62 20.11
N ARG A 154 -12.44 -13.50 19.50
CA ARG A 154 -13.17 -12.24 19.57
C ARG A 154 -13.13 -11.50 18.24
N LEU A 155 -14.17 -10.71 17.98
CA LEU A 155 -14.23 -9.81 16.85
C LEU A 155 -13.31 -8.60 17.12
N LEU A 156 -12.47 -8.24 16.15
CA LEU A 156 -11.62 -7.04 16.21
C LEU A 156 -12.13 -5.92 15.30
N GLY A 157 -12.86 -6.29 14.24
CA GLY A 157 -13.41 -5.31 13.32
C GLY A 157 -14.43 -5.92 12.38
N LYS A 158 -15.69 -5.49 12.54
CA LYS A 158 -16.76 -5.86 11.61
C LYS A 158 -16.55 -5.22 10.25
N CYS A 159 -16.48 -6.04 9.21
CA CYS A 159 -16.43 -5.64 7.82
C CYS A 159 -17.85 -5.43 7.31
N LEU A 160 -18.19 -4.18 6.96
CA LEU A 160 -19.55 -3.82 6.53
C LEU A 160 -19.77 -3.94 5.03
N ARG A 161 -18.69 -3.92 4.24
CA ARG A 161 -18.74 -4.13 2.79
C ARG A 161 -18.20 -5.52 2.46
N PRO A 162 -18.89 -6.29 1.62
CA PRO A 162 -18.42 -7.62 1.24
C PRO A 162 -17.09 -7.55 0.48
N LEU A 163 -16.26 -8.58 0.66
CA LEU A 163 -15.10 -8.77 -0.19
C LEU A 163 -15.59 -9.11 -1.62
N PRO A 164 -14.93 -8.60 -2.67
CA PRO A 164 -15.19 -9.02 -4.05
C PRO A 164 -15.14 -10.55 -4.19
N ASP A 165 -16.00 -11.09 -5.06
CA ASP A 165 -16.02 -12.53 -5.36
C ASP A 165 -14.66 -12.96 -5.91
N LYS A 166 -14.05 -14.00 -5.33
CA LYS A 166 -12.75 -14.57 -5.79
C LYS A 166 -12.79 -14.99 -7.27
N ARG A 167 -13.95 -15.38 -7.81
CA ARG A 167 -14.09 -15.84 -9.21
C ARG A 167 -14.22 -14.70 -10.21
N LYS A 168 -14.93 -13.64 -9.83
CA LYS A 168 -15.06 -12.42 -10.67
C LYS A 168 -13.88 -11.48 -10.48
N GLY A 169 -13.20 -11.57 -9.33
CA GLY A 169 -12.06 -10.75 -8.93
C GLY A 169 -12.38 -9.25 -8.90
N LEU A 170 -11.48 -8.46 -8.34
CA LEU A 170 -11.26 -7.12 -8.90
C LEU A 170 -10.45 -7.33 -10.19
N GLN A 171 -11.06 -7.91 -11.23
CA GLN A 171 -10.36 -8.08 -12.51
C GLN A 171 -10.17 -6.75 -13.23
N ASP A 172 -11.08 -5.80 -12.99
CA ASP A 172 -10.96 -4.43 -13.46
C ASP A 172 -9.72 -3.75 -12.83
N PRO A 173 -8.70 -3.42 -13.63
CA PRO A 173 -7.50 -2.73 -13.14
C PRO A 173 -7.83 -1.40 -12.47
N GLU A 174 -8.87 -0.69 -12.93
CA GLU A 174 -9.27 0.59 -12.38
C GLU A 174 -9.87 0.42 -10.97
N ALA A 175 -10.76 -0.56 -10.79
CA ALA A 175 -11.29 -0.90 -9.48
C ALA A 175 -10.19 -1.38 -8.50
N ARG A 176 -9.16 -2.11 -8.97
CA ARG A 176 -7.99 -2.48 -8.13
C ARG A 176 -7.21 -1.27 -7.64
N VAL A 177 -7.01 -0.28 -8.51
CA VAL A 177 -6.33 0.97 -8.15
C VAL A 177 -7.17 1.76 -7.15
N ARG A 178 -8.48 1.92 -7.41
CA ARG A 178 -9.40 2.68 -6.54
C ARG A 178 -9.61 2.01 -5.17
N ALA A 179 -9.56 0.69 -5.09
CA ALA A 179 -9.76 -0.09 -3.87
C ALA A 179 -8.51 -0.89 -3.49
N ARG A 180 -7.32 -0.28 -3.55
CA ARG A 180 -6.04 -0.96 -3.26
C ARG A 180 -6.01 -1.69 -1.91
N TYR A 181 -6.69 -1.15 -0.89
CA TYR A 181 -6.81 -1.79 0.42
C TYR A 181 -7.55 -3.14 0.38
N VAL A 182 -8.51 -3.31 -0.54
CA VAL A 182 -9.22 -4.57 -0.77
C VAL A 182 -8.31 -5.56 -1.51
N ASP A 183 -7.60 -5.10 -2.54
CA ASP A 183 -6.64 -5.91 -3.28
C ASP A 183 -5.55 -6.46 -2.34
N LEU A 184 -4.97 -5.61 -1.47
CA LEU A 184 -3.98 -6.02 -0.47
C LEU A 184 -4.53 -7.01 0.57
N ALA A 185 -5.81 -6.90 0.92
CA ALA A 185 -6.42 -7.82 1.86
C ALA A 185 -6.56 -9.23 1.26
N ILE A 186 -6.79 -9.34 -0.06
CA ILE A 186 -7.23 -10.58 -0.72
C ILE A 186 -6.15 -11.22 -1.60
N ASN A 187 -5.22 -10.44 -2.16
CA ASN A 187 -4.20 -10.92 -3.08
C ASN A 187 -2.80 -10.92 -2.43
N PRO A 188 -2.20 -12.11 -2.17
CA PRO A 188 -0.83 -12.23 -1.68
C PRO A 188 0.20 -11.58 -2.60
N GLU A 189 0.05 -11.69 -3.93
CA GLU A 189 1.01 -11.16 -4.91
C GLU A 189 1.14 -9.63 -4.80
N THR A 190 0.02 -8.94 -4.55
CA THR A 190 0.03 -7.48 -4.36
C THR A 190 0.84 -7.08 -3.11
N ARG A 191 0.92 -7.94 -2.08
CA ARG A 191 1.74 -7.69 -0.89
C ARG A 191 3.21 -7.88 -1.16
N GLU A 192 3.55 -8.96 -1.87
CA GLU A 192 4.92 -9.23 -2.33
C GLU A 192 5.44 -8.06 -3.17
N LEU A 193 4.59 -7.50 -4.05
CA LEU A 193 4.94 -6.33 -4.85
C LEU A 193 5.25 -5.07 -4.01
N ILE A 194 4.47 -4.82 -2.94
CA ILE A 194 4.76 -3.70 -2.02
C ILE A 194 6.05 -3.95 -1.24
N ALA A 195 6.26 -5.16 -0.74
CA ALA A 195 7.48 -5.53 -0.04
C ALA A 195 8.70 -5.39 -0.95
N ALA A 196 8.62 -5.87 -2.20
CA ALA A 196 9.64 -5.71 -3.22
C ALA A 196 9.93 -4.23 -3.50
N ARG A 197 8.90 -3.39 -3.68
CA ARG A 197 9.09 -1.94 -3.83
C ARG A 197 9.83 -1.33 -2.62
N SER A 198 9.46 -1.71 -1.40
CA SER A 198 10.13 -1.25 -0.19
C SER A 198 11.61 -1.66 -0.16
N ASN A 199 11.91 -2.92 -0.52
CA ASN A 199 13.26 -3.45 -0.59
C ASN A 199 14.11 -2.74 -1.66
N VAL A 200 13.53 -2.43 -2.82
CA VAL A 200 14.18 -1.63 -3.87
C VAL A 200 14.59 -0.26 -3.35
N LEU A 201 13.66 0.48 -2.73
CA LEU A 201 13.94 1.82 -2.22
C LEU A 201 15.00 1.79 -1.10
N ARG A 202 14.97 0.78 -0.23
CA ARG A 202 16.00 0.57 0.79
C ARG A 202 17.37 0.29 0.14
N SER A 203 17.43 -0.62 -0.83
CA SER A 203 18.67 -1.00 -1.52
C SER A 203 19.32 0.17 -2.27
N ILE A 204 18.50 1.03 -2.90
CA ILE A 204 18.97 2.27 -3.53
C ILE A 204 19.67 3.16 -2.49
N ARG A 205 19.02 3.39 -1.34
CA ARG A 205 19.60 4.20 -0.26
C ARG A 205 20.88 3.59 0.28
N GLU A 206 20.88 2.30 0.60
CA GLU A 206 22.05 1.57 1.10
C GLU A 206 23.23 1.67 0.12
N THR A 207 22.98 1.52 -1.19
CA THR A 207 24.01 1.64 -2.23
C THR A 207 24.62 3.04 -2.27
N LEU A 208 23.79 4.09 -2.18
CA LEU A 208 24.26 5.47 -2.20
C LEU A 208 24.96 5.88 -0.90
N PHE A 209 24.45 5.46 0.26
CA PHE A 209 25.11 5.69 1.55
C PHE A 209 26.46 4.99 1.63
N ALA A 210 26.58 3.75 1.16
CA ALA A 210 27.86 3.04 1.07
C ALA A 210 28.88 3.78 0.17
N LYS A 211 28.40 4.58 -0.78
CA LYS A 211 29.21 5.44 -1.64
C LYS A 211 29.40 6.86 -1.10
N GLY A 212 29.00 7.14 0.14
CA GLY A 212 29.21 8.43 0.80
C GLY A 212 28.33 9.56 0.27
N PHE A 213 27.18 9.25 -0.35
CA PHE A 213 26.22 10.27 -0.73
C PHE A 213 25.41 10.76 0.48
N LEU A 214 25.08 12.04 0.47
CA LEU A 214 24.17 12.67 1.43
C LEU A 214 22.74 12.68 0.88
N GLU A 215 21.79 12.10 1.62
CA GLU A 215 20.35 12.23 1.32
C GLU A 215 19.89 13.62 1.77
N VAL A 216 19.19 14.34 0.88
CA VAL A 216 18.65 15.69 1.16
C VAL A 216 17.20 15.78 0.71
N GLU A 217 16.49 16.79 1.24
CA GLU A 217 15.14 17.15 0.81
C GLU A 217 15.17 18.56 0.22
N THR A 218 14.69 18.70 -1.02
CA THR A 218 14.61 20.00 -1.70
C THR A 218 13.16 20.48 -1.85
N PRO A 219 12.90 21.79 -2.04
CA PRO A 219 11.55 22.32 -2.12
C PRO A 219 10.68 21.65 -3.20
N ILE A 220 9.52 21.12 -2.78
CA ILE A 220 8.47 20.62 -3.67
C ILE A 220 7.68 21.75 -4.31
N LEU A 221 7.37 22.81 -3.54
CA LEU A 221 6.73 24.00 -4.03
C LEU A 221 7.79 24.99 -4.51
N GLN A 222 7.71 25.39 -5.78
CA GLN A 222 8.73 26.19 -6.46
C GLN A 222 8.07 27.39 -7.16
N GLN A 223 8.66 28.58 -7.05
CA GLN A 223 8.19 29.76 -7.82
C GLN A 223 8.48 29.60 -9.32
N ILE A 224 9.64 29.03 -9.65
CA ILE A 224 10.06 28.69 -11.00
C ILE A 224 10.36 27.20 -11.01
N HIS A 225 9.63 26.44 -11.83
CA HIS A 225 9.89 25.03 -12.05
C HIS A 225 11.00 24.85 -13.11
N GLY A 226 11.72 23.73 -13.04
CA GLY A 226 12.78 23.40 -14.01
C GLY A 226 13.38 22.02 -13.74
N GLY A 227 14.43 21.66 -14.49
CA GLY A 227 15.10 20.35 -14.38
C GLY A 227 14.45 19.23 -15.20
N ALA A 228 13.37 19.52 -15.93
CA ALA A 228 12.79 18.60 -16.90
C ALA A 228 11.98 19.39 -17.94
N ASN A 229 11.72 18.77 -19.09
CA ASN A 229 10.75 19.29 -20.06
C ASN A 229 9.38 18.67 -19.80
N ALA A 230 8.63 19.23 -18.85
CA ALA A 230 7.32 18.73 -18.44
C ALA A 230 6.39 19.87 -18.02
N ARG A 231 5.07 19.67 -18.19
CA ARG A 231 4.07 20.63 -17.74
C ARG A 231 3.89 20.55 -16.22
N PRO A 232 4.00 21.64 -15.46
CA PRO A 232 3.84 21.60 -14.00
C PRO A 232 2.36 21.63 -13.58
N PHE A 233 2.10 21.20 -12.34
CA PHE A 233 0.91 21.60 -11.61
C PHE A 233 1.11 22.99 -11.02
N LYS A 234 0.08 23.85 -11.12
CA LYS A 234 0.05 25.19 -10.55
C LYS A 234 -0.86 25.21 -9.33
N THR A 235 -0.42 25.89 -8.27
CA THR A 235 -1.19 26.16 -7.05
C THR A 235 -0.95 27.61 -6.61
N HIS A 236 -1.63 28.04 -5.55
CA HIS A 236 -1.55 29.40 -5.03
C HIS A 236 -1.31 29.37 -3.52
N ILE A 237 -0.37 30.18 -3.03
CA ILE A 237 -0.09 30.32 -1.59
C ILE A 237 -0.70 31.62 -1.04
N ASN A 238 -1.74 31.47 -0.21
CA ASN A 238 -2.46 32.60 0.36
C ASN A 238 -1.58 33.54 1.21
N ALA A 239 -0.55 32.99 1.88
CA ALA A 239 0.29 33.76 2.80
C ALA A 239 1.13 34.84 2.11
N TYR A 240 1.51 34.62 0.85
CA TYR A 240 2.35 35.53 0.06
C TYR A 240 1.64 36.04 -1.20
N ASP A 241 0.36 35.68 -1.37
CA ASP A 241 -0.48 36.03 -2.52
C ASP A 241 0.23 35.83 -3.87
N LEU A 242 0.83 34.64 -4.05
CA LEU A 242 1.56 34.32 -5.27
C LEU A 242 1.31 32.88 -5.73
N ASP A 243 1.59 32.65 -7.01
CA ASP A 243 1.49 31.34 -7.61
C ASP A 243 2.76 30.52 -7.39
N LEU A 244 2.56 29.22 -7.09
CA LEU A 244 3.62 28.23 -6.95
C LEU A 244 3.36 27.06 -7.89
N TYR A 245 4.41 26.31 -8.15
CA TYR A 245 4.38 25.11 -8.98
C TYR A 245 4.87 23.92 -8.16
N LEU A 246 4.22 22.77 -8.33
CA LEU A 246 4.80 21.51 -7.85
C LEU A 246 5.99 21.14 -8.73
N ARG A 247 7.09 20.71 -8.11
CA ARG A 247 8.33 20.36 -8.82
C ARG A 247 8.13 19.23 -9.84
N ILE A 248 8.72 19.40 -11.01
CA ILE A 248 8.81 18.38 -12.05
C ILE A 248 10.11 17.54 -11.92
N ALA A 249 11.12 18.09 -11.24
CA ALA A 249 12.41 17.49 -10.91
C ALA A 249 13.09 18.29 -9.76
N PRO A 250 13.89 17.65 -8.88
CA PRO A 250 14.74 18.33 -7.90
C PRO A 250 16.07 18.88 -8.45
N GLU A 251 16.46 18.53 -9.69
CA GLU A 251 17.75 18.84 -10.35
C GLU A 251 18.37 20.20 -9.97
N LEU A 252 17.63 21.30 -10.19
CA LEU A 252 18.19 22.65 -10.01
C LEU A 252 18.59 22.93 -8.56
N TYR A 253 17.87 22.38 -7.59
CA TYR A 253 18.21 22.55 -6.18
C TYR A 253 19.39 21.67 -5.78
N LEU A 254 19.45 20.44 -6.28
CA LEU A 254 20.58 19.55 -6.03
C LEU A 254 21.89 20.13 -6.59
N LYS A 255 21.85 20.71 -7.79
CA LYS A 255 23.01 21.41 -8.37
C LYS A 255 23.44 22.64 -7.54
N ARG A 256 22.50 23.37 -6.91
CA ARG A 256 22.84 24.47 -5.99
C ARG A 256 23.59 23.96 -4.76
N LEU A 257 23.25 22.77 -4.25
CA LEU A 257 23.99 22.13 -3.15
C LEU A 257 25.40 21.73 -3.59
N CYS A 258 25.57 21.22 -4.81
CA CYS A 258 26.90 20.97 -5.37
C CYS A 258 27.75 22.25 -5.44
N VAL A 259 27.17 23.38 -5.89
CA VAL A 259 27.84 24.69 -5.87
C VAL A 259 28.22 25.11 -4.44
N GLY A 260 27.37 24.79 -3.46
CA GLY A 260 27.65 25.02 -2.04
C GLY A 260 28.72 24.11 -1.43
N GLY A 261 29.29 23.17 -2.19
CA GLY A 261 30.37 22.28 -1.77
C GLY A 261 29.93 20.87 -1.37
N VAL A 262 28.65 20.50 -1.56
CA VAL A 262 28.21 19.12 -1.32
C VAL A 262 28.63 18.23 -2.50
N GLU A 263 29.71 17.47 -2.34
CA GLU A 263 30.31 16.70 -3.43
C GLU A 263 29.50 15.48 -3.87
N ARG A 264 28.71 14.87 -2.97
CA ARG A 264 27.87 13.71 -3.29
C ARG A 264 26.51 13.88 -2.63
N VAL A 265 25.48 14.09 -3.44
CA VAL A 265 24.14 14.40 -2.95
C VAL A 265 23.10 13.63 -3.74
N PHE A 266 22.05 13.16 -3.06
CA PHE A 266 20.91 12.56 -3.73
C PHE A 266 19.59 12.91 -3.05
N GLU A 267 18.52 12.82 -3.80
CA GLU A 267 17.16 12.87 -3.29
C GLU A 267 16.33 11.75 -3.91
N LEU A 268 15.63 10.99 -3.07
CA LEU A 268 14.66 9.97 -3.45
C LEU A 268 13.27 10.43 -3.03
N GLY A 269 12.56 11.12 -3.93
CA GLY A 269 11.37 11.88 -3.57
C GLY A 269 10.28 11.88 -4.65
N ARG A 270 9.17 12.58 -4.36
CA ARG A 270 8.04 12.73 -5.30
C ARG A 270 8.32 13.85 -6.31
N ALA A 271 7.96 13.64 -7.57
CA ALA A 271 7.72 14.72 -8.53
C ALA A 271 6.33 14.61 -9.15
N PHE A 272 5.93 15.70 -9.77
CA PHE A 272 4.57 15.91 -10.26
C PHE A 272 4.62 16.44 -11.68
N ARG A 273 3.98 15.75 -12.62
CA ARG A 273 3.90 16.15 -14.03
C ARG A 273 2.44 16.14 -14.48
N ASN A 274 1.97 17.29 -14.94
CA ASN A 274 0.60 17.53 -15.37
C ASN A 274 0.43 17.13 -16.85
N GLU A 275 0.56 15.83 -17.09
CA GLU A 275 0.59 15.19 -18.40
C GLU A 275 -0.48 14.10 -18.51
N GLY A 276 -0.53 13.40 -19.64
CA GLY A 276 -1.43 12.26 -19.83
C GLY A 276 -1.10 11.10 -18.89
N VAL A 277 -2.10 10.26 -18.62
CA VAL A 277 -1.96 9.04 -17.80
C VAL A 277 -2.04 7.82 -18.70
N ASP A 278 -1.07 6.92 -18.57
CA ASP A 278 -1.05 5.64 -19.28
C ASP A 278 -0.39 4.54 -18.41
N PHE A 279 0.01 3.42 -19.02
CA PHE A 279 0.59 2.28 -18.29
C PHE A 279 1.96 2.59 -17.63
N SER A 280 2.68 3.60 -18.09
CA SER A 280 4.01 4.00 -17.59
C SER A 280 4.06 5.44 -17.05
N HIS A 281 3.00 6.23 -17.22
CA HIS A 281 2.92 7.62 -16.76
C HIS A 281 1.81 7.80 -15.71
N ASN A 282 2.22 8.18 -14.50
CA ASN A 282 1.32 8.64 -13.44
C ASN A 282 1.63 10.11 -13.08
N PRO A 283 0.63 10.97 -12.80
CA PRO A 283 0.88 12.40 -12.57
C PRO A 283 1.75 12.71 -11.36
N GLU A 284 1.86 11.76 -10.42
CA GLU A 284 2.79 11.79 -9.31
C GLU A 284 3.63 10.51 -9.27
N PHE A 285 4.95 10.62 -9.13
CA PHE A 285 5.82 9.45 -9.12
C PHE A 285 7.08 9.66 -8.30
N THR A 286 7.63 8.57 -7.79
CA THR A 286 8.90 8.60 -7.04
C THR A 286 10.05 8.53 -8.03
N LEU A 287 11.01 9.42 -7.89
CA LEU A 287 12.24 9.43 -8.67
C LEU A 287 13.46 9.54 -7.75
N LEU A 288 14.57 9.01 -8.24
CA LEU A 288 15.90 9.22 -7.68
C LEU A 288 16.63 10.22 -8.57
N GLU A 289 17.20 11.25 -7.96
CA GLU A 289 18.24 12.06 -8.59
C GLU A 289 19.47 12.09 -7.68
N ALA A 290 20.65 11.92 -8.28
CA ALA A 290 21.92 11.91 -7.57
C ALA A 290 22.99 12.66 -8.37
N TYR A 291 23.79 13.46 -7.67
CA TYR A 291 24.85 14.28 -8.22
C TYR A 291 26.16 13.98 -7.50
N GLN A 292 27.23 13.86 -8.28
CA GLN A 292 28.58 13.59 -7.81
C GLN A 292 29.54 14.58 -8.48
N ALA A 293 30.20 15.42 -7.68
CA ALA A 293 31.28 16.29 -8.13
C ALA A 293 32.47 15.45 -8.62
N HIS A 294 33.21 16.00 -9.58
CA HIS A 294 34.38 15.35 -10.20
C HIS A 294 34.08 14.00 -10.85
N ALA A 295 32.82 13.75 -11.23
CA ALA A 295 32.41 12.57 -11.99
C ALA A 295 31.79 13.00 -13.33
N ASP A 296 31.96 12.14 -14.33
CA ASP A 296 31.29 12.24 -15.61
C ASP A 296 30.25 11.12 -15.77
N TYR A 297 29.64 11.05 -16.94
CA TYR A 297 28.65 10.02 -17.23
C TYR A 297 29.25 8.60 -17.29
N LEU A 298 30.56 8.44 -17.51
CA LEU A 298 31.21 7.13 -17.54
C LEU A 298 31.25 6.51 -16.13
N VAL A 299 31.54 7.33 -15.12
CA VAL A 299 31.40 6.92 -13.70
C VAL A 299 29.95 6.51 -13.41
N TRP A 300 28.98 7.27 -13.92
CA TRP A 300 27.56 6.97 -13.72
C TRP A 300 27.04 5.76 -14.50
N ILE A 301 27.67 5.35 -15.61
CA ILE A 301 27.34 4.06 -16.26
C ILE A 301 27.53 2.91 -15.26
N ASP A 302 28.66 2.88 -14.57
CA ASP A 302 28.94 1.84 -13.59
C ASP A 302 28.09 2.03 -12.31
N GLY A 303 27.92 3.27 -11.85
CA GLY A 303 27.08 3.59 -10.68
C GLY A 303 25.61 3.20 -10.86
N CYS A 304 25.01 3.56 -11.99
CA CYS A 304 23.62 3.20 -12.32
C CYS A 304 23.45 1.69 -12.45
N ARG A 305 24.40 0.99 -13.09
CA ARG A 305 24.38 -0.46 -13.21
C ARG A 305 24.34 -1.13 -11.84
N GLU A 306 25.22 -0.72 -10.93
CA GLU A 306 25.29 -1.26 -9.57
C GLU A 306 23.99 -1.01 -8.79
N ILE A 307 23.45 0.22 -8.83
CA ILE A 307 22.18 0.57 -8.18
C ILE A 307 21.05 -0.33 -8.67
N ILE A 308 20.93 -0.51 -9.99
CA ILE A 308 19.86 -1.31 -10.59
C ILE A 308 20.02 -2.80 -10.30
N GLN A 309 21.24 -3.34 -10.36
CA GLN A 309 21.51 -4.75 -10.05
C GLN A 309 21.26 -5.06 -8.57
N ASN A 310 21.72 -4.20 -7.65
CA ASN A 310 21.46 -4.35 -6.22
C ASN A 310 19.96 -4.28 -5.91
N ALA A 311 19.24 -3.33 -6.53
CA ALA A 311 17.79 -3.22 -6.39
C ALA A 311 17.05 -4.48 -6.89
N ALA A 312 17.48 -5.06 -8.02
CA ALA A 312 16.91 -6.30 -8.54
C ALA A 312 17.16 -7.48 -7.59
N ILE A 313 18.38 -7.61 -7.03
CA ILE A 313 18.70 -8.63 -6.04
C ILE A 313 17.84 -8.46 -4.78
N ALA A 314 17.68 -7.23 -4.29
CA ALA A 314 16.88 -6.94 -3.11
C ALA A 314 15.38 -7.25 -3.31
N ALA A 315 14.87 -7.13 -4.54
CA ALA A 315 13.49 -7.44 -4.88
C ALA A 315 13.27 -8.94 -5.15
N ASN A 316 14.17 -9.56 -5.91
CA ASN A 316 13.94 -10.85 -6.57
C ASN A 316 14.90 -11.95 -6.11
N GLY A 317 15.86 -11.65 -5.23
CA GLY A 317 16.91 -12.57 -4.78
C GLY A 317 18.06 -12.78 -5.77
N ALA A 318 17.96 -12.23 -6.99
CA ALA A 318 18.97 -12.30 -8.04
C ALA A 318 18.92 -11.04 -8.92
N ALA A 319 19.97 -10.79 -9.72
CA ALA A 319 20.04 -9.69 -10.68
C ALA A 319 19.17 -9.96 -11.92
N VAL A 320 17.87 -10.10 -11.70
CA VAL A 320 16.86 -10.47 -12.70
C VAL A 320 15.71 -9.47 -12.67
N VAL A 321 15.18 -9.11 -13.83
CA VAL A 321 13.95 -8.31 -13.98
C VAL A 321 12.89 -9.14 -14.70
N LEU A 322 11.66 -9.14 -14.18
CA LEU A 322 10.54 -9.83 -14.79
C LEU A 322 9.93 -8.96 -15.91
N ARG A 323 9.84 -9.49 -17.13
CA ARG A 323 9.20 -8.81 -18.28
C ARG A 323 8.04 -9.63 -18.85
N PRO A 324 6.95 -9.01 -19.33
CA PRO A 324 5.92 -9.73 -20.07
C PRO A 324 6.49 -10.38 -21.34
N GLY A 325 6.24 -11.67 -21.53
CA GLY A 325 6.48 -12.39 -22.78
C GLY A 325 5.25 -12.36 -23.69
N ASP A 326 5.40 -12.90 -24.90
CA ASP A 326 4.35 -12.91 -25.94
C ASP A 326 3.06 -13.64 -25.53
N ASP A 327 3.17 -14.56 -24.56
CA ASP A 327 2.06 -15.32 -23.97
C ASP A 327 1.43 -14.62 -22.76
N GLY A 328 1.87 -13.39 -22.44
CA GLY A 328 1.44 -12.62 -21.28
C GLY A 328 2.05 -13.08 -19.96
N THR A 329 2.90 -14.11 -19.96
CA THR A 329 3.58 -14.58 -18.75
C THR A 329 4.80 -13.72 -18.45
N LEU A 330 5.13 -13.54 -17.16
CA LEU A 330 6.35 -12.84 -16.77
C LEU A 330 7.56 -13.76 -16.93
N LYS A 331 8.49 -13.36 -17.81
CA LYS A 331 9.75 -14.07 -18.06
C LYS A 331 10.91 -13.36 -17.34
N PRO A 332 11.78 -14.10 -16.64
CA PRO A 332 12.97 -13.53 -16.03
C PRO A 332 13.98 -13.12 -17.11
N VAL A 333 14.50 -11.90 -17.01
CA VAL A 333 15.60 -11.38 -17.82
C VAL A 333 16.80 -11.14 -16.91
N ASP A 334 17.90 -11.83 -17.19
CA ASP A 334 19.18 -11.62 -16.50
C ASP A 334 19.73 -10.23 -16.86
N ILE A 335 20.00 -9.44 -15.83
CA ILE A 335 20.61 -8.10 -15.94
C ILE A 335 21.97 -8.03 -15.22
N SER A 336 22.55 -9.17 -14.88
CA SER A 336 23.88 -9.28 -14.28
C SER A 336 25.00 -8.88 -15.25
N GLY A 337 26.23 -8.81 -14.74
CA GLY A 337 27.41 -8.52 -15.56
C GLY A 337 27.48 -7.07 -16.02
N ARG A 338 28.20 -6.83 -17.12
CA ARG A 338 28.32 -5.50 -17.75
C ARG A 338 27.32 -5.39 -18.91
N TRP A 339 26.70 -4.22 -19.05
CA TRP A 339 25.73 -3.98 -20.11
C TRP A 339 26.39 -3.43 -21.36
N THR A 340 25.78 -3.75 -22.51
CA THR A 340 26.17 -3.20 -23.80
C THR A 340 25.98 -1.68 -23.80
N VAL A 341 27.00 -0.96 -24.25
CA VAL A 341 26.96 0.49 -24.45
C VAL A 341 26.97 0.76 -25.95
N LYS A 342 26.01 1.56 -26.43
CA LYS A 342 25.94 2.04 -27.82
C LYS A 342 25.72 3.55 -27.80
N SER A 343 26.33 4.27 -28.74
CA SER A 343 25.95 5.67 -28.97
C SER A 343 24.56 5.72 -29.62
N VAL A 344 23.86 6.86 -29.47
CA VAL A 344 22.53 7.04 -30.09
C VAL A 344 22.64 6.98 -31.61
N HIS A 345 23.68 7.60 -32.19
CA HIS A 345 23.89 7.60 -33.63
C HIS A 345 24.19 6.19 -34.15
N ASP A 346 25.09 5.44 -33.51
CA ASP A 346 25.39 4.06 -33.93
C ASP A 346 24.14 3.18 -33.86
N ALA A 347 23.34 3.30 -32.80
CA ALA A 347 22.12 2.52 -32.63
C ALA A 347 21.08 2.83 -33.72
N VAL A 348 20.96 4.10 -34.13
CA VAL A 348 20.07 4.53 -35.22
C VAL A 348 20.60 4.04 -36.57
N SER A 349 21.89 4.24 -36.85
CA SER A 349 22.57 3.79 -38.06
C SER A 349 22.45 2.28 -38.26
N GLU A 350 22.70 1.48 -37.22
CA GLU A 350 22.56 0.02 -37.25
C GLU A 350 21.12 -0.41 -37.52
N ALA A 351 20.13 0.27 -36.91
CA ALA A 351 18.71 -0.04 -37.12
C ALA A 351 18.23 0.30 -38.54
N LEU A 352 18.83 1.32 -39.16
CA LEU A 352 18.53 1.75 -40.54
C LEU A 352 19.38 1.03 -41.60
N GLY A 353 20.50 0.44 -41.20
CA GLY A 353 21.49 -0.14 -42.13
C GLY A 353 22.31 0.90 -42.88
N GLU A 354 22.40 2.14 -42.39
CA GLU A 354 23.10 3.26 -43.01
C GLU A 354 24.19 3.78 -42.05
N HIS A 355 25.46 3.69 -42.45
CA HIS A 355 26.61 4.05 -41.63
C HIS A 355 27.17 5.44 -41.92
#